data_AF-X1V6E2-F1
#
_entry.id   AF-X1V6E2-F1
#
_cell.length_a   1.000
_cell.length_b   1.000
_cell.length_c   1.000
_cell.angle_alpha   90.00
_cell.angle_beta   90.00
_cell.angle_gamma   90.00
#
_symmetry.space_group_name_H-M   'P 1'
#
loop_
_entity.id
_entity.type
_entity.pdbx_description
1 polymer ?
#
loop_
_entity_poly.entity_id
_entity_poly.type
_entity_poly.pdbx_seq_one_letter_code
_entity_poly.pdbx_strand_id
1 'polypeptide(L)'
;GLGLLLLSRIDSLATFYGAFMLIAAGTSTCVGVVPIATVNNWFRRRATTVTGILVSGTAMGGLLVPLVTRLIDTFGWRSVMAILGFGAWGILLPLSFLFRHKPEQYGYLPDGDSSKNLLAGGGQPSAQGAELDIGVKQALKSRTFWHIAIGLTCHILVINAVVIHVMPYLSSIGIGRSSSSLVASAIPLTSILGRLSFGWLGDRFDKKRITALGFAMATLGLILFGYLATAGTWVLVPFLIFIGIGYGGPVPMMPALLREYFGRAKLGTLLGLVMGTAALG
;
A
#
# COMPACT_ATOMS: atom_id res chain seq x y z
N GLY A 1 1.39 19.28 -1.67
CA GLY A 1 1.81 20.67 -1.86
C GLY A 1 0.73 21.61 -1.37
N LEU A 2 -0.20 22.00 -2.23
CA LEU A 2 -1.21 23.05 -1.94
C LEU A 2 -1.96 22.86 -0.62
N GLY A 3 -2.48 21.65 -0.34
CA GLY A 3 -3.21 21.39 0.91
C GLY A 3 -2.36 21.61 2.17
N LEU A 4 -1.06 21.28 2.15
CA LEU A 4 -0.14 21.55 3.26
C LEU A 4 0.17 23.04 3.41
N LEU A 5 0.29 23.77 2.30
CA LEU A 5 0.45 25.22 2.31
C LEU A 5 -0.78 25.93 2.88
N LEU A 6 -1.99 25.48 2.51
CA LEU A 6 -3.23 25.97 3.11
C LEU A 6 -3.28 25.65 4.60
N LEU A 7 -2.85 24.44 4.99
CA LEU A 7 -2.78 24.05 6.40
C LEU A 7 -1.84 24.96 7.21
N SER A 8 -0.75 25.46 6.60
CA SER A 8 0.17 26.39 7.27
C SER A 8 -0.44 27.75 7.62
N ARG A 9 -1.53 28.13 6.94
CA ARG A 9 -2.23 29.42 7.08
C ARG A 9 -3.67 29.27 7.56
N ILE A 10 -3.98 28.22 8.32
CA ILE A 10 -5.35 28.05 8.83
C ILE A 10 -5.65 29.07 9.92
N ASP A 11 -6.75 29.78 9.71
CA ASP A 11 -7.37 30.70 10.67
C ASP A 11 -8.87 30.41 10.85
N SER A 12 -9.45 29.49 10.07
CA SER A 12 -10.86 29.10 10.17
C SER A 12 -11.08 27.60 9.99
N LEU A 13 -12.18 27.10 10.57
CA LEU A 13 -12.57 25.70 10.45
C LEU A 13 -12.87 25.29 8.99
N ALA A 14 -13.42 26.20 8.18
CA ALA A 14 -13.67 25.96 6.77
C ALA A 14 -12.36 25.74 6.00
N THR A 15 -11.34 26.58 6.25
CA THR A 15 -10.01 26.41 5.63
C THR A 15 -9.32 25.13 6.07
N PHE A 16 -9.55 24.69 7.32
CA PHE A 16 -9.05 23.42 7.82
C PHE A 16 -9.64 22.23 7.04
N TYR A 17 -10.97 22.15 6.91
CA TYR A 17 -11.61 21.07 6.16
C TYR A 17 -11.22 21.10 4.68
N GLY A 18 -11.15 22.28 4.06
CA GLY A 18 -10.69 22.43 2.67
C GLY A 18 -9.25 21.95 2.46
N ALA A 19 -8.35 22.24 3.41
CA ALA A 19 -6.96 21.77 3.36
C ALA A 19 -6.89 20.23 3.44
N PHE A 20 -7.62 19.60 4.37
CA PHE A 20 -7.67 18.14 4.50
C PHE A 20 -8.29 17.46 3.27
N MET A 21 -9.34 18.03 2.68
CA MET A 21 -9.91 17.52 1.42
C MET A 21 -8.89 17.54 0.29
N LEU A 22 -8.11 18.63 0.16
CA LEU A 22 -7.06 18.72 -0.87
C LEU A 22 -5.91 17.75 -0.62
N ILE A 23 -5.51 17.56 0.65
CA ILE A 23 -4.49 16.56 1.01
C ILE A 23 -5.00 15.18 0.65
N ALA A 24 -6.22 14.81 1.08
CA ALA A 24 -6.81 13.50 0.85
C ALA A 24 -6.97 13.20 -0.65
N ALA A 25 -7.45 14.17 -1.44
CA ALA A 25 -7.55 14.03 -2.89
C ALA A 25 -6.17 13.81 -3.53
N GLY A 26 -5.18 14.64 -3.17
CA GLY A 26 -3.83 14.52 -3.69
C GLY A 26 -3.16 13.18 -3.36
N THR A 27 -3.26 12.72 -2.11
CA THR A 27 -2.69 11.43 -1.69
C THR A 27 -3.36 10.26 -2.40
N SER A 28 -4.69 10.31 -2.57
CA SER A 28 -5.48 9.24 -3.19
C SER A 28 -5.12 9.06 -4.67
N THR A 29 -4.93 10.16 -5.41
CA THR A 29 -4.60 10.10 -6.83
C THR A 29 -3.12 9.81 -7.08
N CYS A 30 -2.22 10.42 -6.31
CA CYS A 30 -0.78 10.40 -6.63
C CYS A 30 0.00 9.26 -5.98
N VAL A 31 -0.38 8.79 -4.78
CA VAL A 31 0.46 7.87 -3.99
C VAL A 31 0.03 6.40 -4.16
N GLY A 32 -1.26 6.15 -4.45
CA GLY A 32 -1.82 4.79 -4.49
C GLY A 32 -1.90 4.19 -5.90
N VAL A 33 -3.05 4.38 -6.54
CA VAL A 33 -3.49 3.58 -7.70
C VAL A 33 -2.63 3.80 -8.94
N VAL A 34 -2.21 5.04 -9.22
CA VAL A 34 -1.48 5.38 -10.45
C VAL A 34 -0.07 4.79 -10.49
N PRO A 35 0.78 4.92 -9.44
CA PRO A 35 2.07 4.24 -9.38
C PRO A 35 1.96 2.72 -9.51
N ILE A 36 1.02 2.10 -8.78
CA ILE A 36 0.84 0.64 -8.78
C ILE A 36 0.42 0.15 -10.17
N ALA A 37 -0.55 0.80 -10.81
CA ALA A 37 -1.00 0.45 -12.15
C ALA A 37 0.14 0.59 -13.17
N THR A 38 0.95 1.64 -13.05
CA THR A 38 2.10 1.89 -13.94
C THR A 38 3.16 0.80 -13.80
N VAL A 39 3.56 0.46 -12.57
CA VAL A 39 4.51 -0.66 -12.33
C VAL A 39 3.99 -1.96 -12.95
N ASN A 40 2.70 -2.25 -12.81
CA ASN A 40 2.09 -3.45 -13.37
C ASN A 40 1.95 -3.42 -14.91
N ASN A 41 2.03 -2.25 -15.54
CA ASN A 41 2.11 -2.14 -17.01
C ASN A 41 3.53 -2.40 -17.52
N TRP A 42 4.55 -1.93 -16.78
CA TRP A 42 5.96 -2.05 -17.18
C TRP A 42 6.57 -3.43 -16.93
N PHE A 43 6.19 -4.07 -15.82
CA PHE A 43 6.73 -5.37 -15.43
C PHE A 43 5.66 -6.47 -15.57
N ARG A 44 6.01 -7.64 -16.15
CA ARG A 44 5.14 -8.84 -16.13
C ARG A 44 5.71 -9.89 -15.19
N ARG A 45 6.97 -10.28 -15.36
CA ARG A 45 7.61 -11.38 -14.61
C ARG A 45 7.89 -11.04 -13.15
N ARG A 46 8.15 -9.76 -12.84
CA ARG A 46 8.52 -9.28 -11.49
C ARG A 46 7.57 -8.22 -10.95
N ALA A 47 6.35 -8.18 -11.49
CA ALA A 47 5.40 -7.11 -11.21
C ALA A 47 5.06 -7.00 -9.73
N THR A 48 4.97 -8.14 -9.05
CA THR A 48 4.58 -8.20 -7.65
C THR A 48 5.73 -7.76 -6.74
N THR A 49 6.96 -8.17 -7.05
CA THR A 49 8.18 -7.72 -6.34
C THR A 49 8.35 -6.21 -6.45
N VAL A 50 8.27 -5.66 -7.66
CA VAL A 50 8.44 -4.21 -7.88
C VAL A 50 7.29 -3.43 -7.22
N THR A 51 6.07 -3.96 -7.24
CA THR A 51 4.96 -3.38 -6.48
C THR A 51 5.26 -3.39 -4.98
N GLY A 52 5.79 -4.48 -4.43
CA GLY A 52 6.23 -4.59 -3.04
C GLY A 52 7.26 -3.52 -2.65
N ILE A 53 8.26 -3.29 -3.50
CA ILE A 53 9.26 -2.22 -3.32
C ILE A 53 8.59 -0.84 -3.34
N LEU A 54 7.74 -0.58 -4.34
CA LEU A 54 7.01 0.68 -4.49
C LEU A 54 6.19 0.98 -3.23
N VAL A 55 5.35 0.03 -2.79
CA VAL A 55 4.50 0.26 -1.63
C VAL A 55 5.31 0.34 -0.35
N SER A 56 6.48 -0.30 -0.24
CA SER A 56 7.36 -0.15 0.94
C SER A 56 7.77 1.30 1.21
N GLY A 57 7.80 2.14 0.17
CA GLY A 57 8.02 3.58 0.30
C GLY A 57 7.07 4.27 1.27
N THR A 58 5.80 3.87 1.34
CA THR A 58 4.83 4.50 2.26
C THR A 58 5.12 4.17 3.72
N ALA A 59 5.62 2.96 4.02
CA ALA A 59 6.04 2.58 5.36
C ALA A 59 7.34 3.30 5.77
N MET A 60 8.29 3.47 4.84
CA MET A 60 9.50 4.26 5.09
C MET A 60 9.20 5.74 5.39
N GLY A 61 8.06 6.28 4.92
CA GLY A 61 7.61 7.62 5.29
C GLY A 61 7.49 7.82 6.81
N GLY A 62 7.21 6.76 7.57
CA GLY A 62 7.21 6.80 9.03
C GLY A 62 8.57 7.14 9.65
N LEU A 63 9.68 6.83 8.97
CA LEU A 63 11.04 7.18 9.43
C LEU A 63 11.29 8.70 9.40
N LEU A 64 10.49 9.46 8.64
CA LEU A 64 10.57 10.91 8.62
C LEU A 64 9.86 11.55 9.82
N VAL A 65 9.03 10.80 10.57
CA VAL A 65 8.24 11.36 11.69
C VAL A 65 9.14 12.03 12.74
N PRO A 66 10.22 11.42 13.27
CA PRO A 66 11.07 12.08 14.26
C PRO A 66 11.75 13.35 13.73
N LEU A 67 12.12 13.36 12.44
CA LEU A 67 12.68 14.53 11.79
C LEU A 67 11.63 15.66 11.72
N VAL A 68 10.42 15.33 11.30
CA VAL A 68 9.29 16.28 11.25
C VAL A 68 8.96 16.80 12.64
N THR A 69 8.93 15.95 13.67
CA THR A 69 8.70 16.37 15.06
C THR A 69 9.76 17.36 15.53
N ARG A 70 11.06 17.07 15.32
CA ARG A 70 12.14 18.00 15.68
C ARG A 70 12.05 19.34 14.94
N LEU A 71 11.62 19.33 13.68
CA LEU A 71 11.37 20.55 12.93
C LEU A 71 10.19 21.34 13.51
N ILE A 72 9.15 20.65 13.99
CA ILE A 72 7.99 21.29 14.62
C ILE A 72 8.40 21.95 15.94
N ASP A 73 9.22 21.27 16.74
CA ASP A 73 9.70 21.79 18.03
C ASP A 73 10.57 23.05 17.87
N THR A 74 11.29 23.17 16.75
CA THR A 74 12.23 24.27 16.49
C THR A 74 11.62 25.43 15.69
N PHE A 75 10.82 25.15 14.66
CA PHE A 75 10.28 26.16 13.74
C PHE A 75 8.77 26.39 13.88
N GLY A 76 8.10 25.61 14.72
CA GLY A 76 6.64 25.60 14.85
C GLY A 76 5.95 24.85 13.70
N TRP A 77 4.78 24.29 13.98
CA TRP A 77 4.07 23.44 13.02
C TRP A 77 3.68 24.16 11.72
N ARG A 78 3.36 25.48 11.77
CA ARG A 78 3.00 26.26 10.58
C ARG A 78 4.15 26.31 9.56
N SER A 79 5.35 26.67 10.00
CA SER A 79 6.55 26.73 9.17
C SER A 79 6.87 25.35 8.57
N VAL A 80 6.74 24.29 9.36
CA VAL A 80 6.98 22.92 8.89
C VAL A 80 5.99 22.48 7.83
N MET A 81 4.69 22.79 7.98
CA MET A 81 3.70 22.51 6.93
C MET A 81 4.03 23.25 5.63
N ALA A 82 4.55 24.48 5.72
CA ALA A 82 5.01 25.23 4.56
C ALA A 82 6.22 24.57 3.88
N ILE A 83 7.25 24.19 4.66
CA ILE A 83 8.45 23.49 4.19
C ILE A 83 8.07 22.18 3.50
N LEU A 84 7.22 21.36 4.11
CA LEU A 84 6.74 20.11 3.51
C LEU A 84 5.89 20.36 2.25
N GLY A 85 5.09 21.42 2.23
CA GLY A 85 4.30 21.84 1.08
C GLY A 85 5.15 22.20 -0.13
N PHE A 86 6.15 23.06 0.06
CA PHE A 86 7.09 23.46 -0.98
C PHE A 86 8.03 22.32 -1.37
N GLY A 87 8.52 21.54 -0.40
CA GLY A 87 9.34 20.36 -0.66
C GLY A 87 8.60 19.31 -1.51
N ALA A 88 7.32 19.09 -1.24
CA ALA A 88 6.48 18.22 -2.06
C ALA A 88 6.39 18.72 -3.50
N TRP A 89 6.31 20.02 -3.75
CA TRP A 89 6.36 20.56 -5.10
C TRP A 89 7.74 20.45 -5.73
N GLY A 90 8.80 20.85 -5.02
CA GLY A 90 10.17 20.81 -5.51
C GLY A 90 10.68 19.40 -5.83
N ILE A 91 10.16 18.37 -5.15
CA ILE A 91 10.58 16.98 -5.37
C ILE A 91 9.59 16.24 -6.29
N LEU A 92 8.29 16.27 -5.97
CA LEU A 92 7.31 15.44 -6.70
C LEU A 92 6.98 15.99 -8.08
N LEU A 93 6.99 17.32 -8.30
CA LEU A 93 6.68 17.86 -9.62
C LEU A 93 7.78 17.51 -10.65
N PRO A 94 9.08 17.72 -10.38
CA PRO A 94 10.13 17.28 -11.31
C PRO A 94 10.09 15.77 -11.57
N LEU A 95 9.89 14.97 -10.51
CA LEU A 95 9.79 13.50 -10.64
C LEU A 95 8.56 13.07 -11.45
N SER A 96 7.48 13.84 -11.44
CA SER A 96 6.29 13.52 -12.24
C SER A 96 6.55 13.61 -13.75
N PHE A 97 7.47 14.47 -14.20
CA PHE A 97 7.85 14.55 -15.61
C PHE A 97 8.66 13.34 -16.09
N LEU A 98 9.31 12.63 -15.18
CA LEU A 98 10.00 11.36 -15.47
C LEU A 98 9.03 10.17 -15.50
N PHE A 99 7.79 10.36 -15.07
CA PHE A 99 6.83 9.29 -14.87
C PHE A 99 6.19 8.84 -16.20
N ARG A 100 6.44 7.60 -16.63
CA ARG A 100 5.93 7.03 -17.90
C ARG A 100 4.86 5.98 -17.64
N HIS A 101 3.66 6.16 -18.18
CA HIS A 101 2.49 5.34 -17.81
C HIS A 101 2.44 3.93 -18.43
N LYS A 102 2.75 3.80 -19.72
CA LYS A 102 2.75 2.51 -20.45
C LYS A 102 3.99 2.39 -21.31
N PRO A 103 4.70 1.24 -21.29
CA PRO A 103 5.88 1.06 -22.14
C PRO A 103 5.52 1.14 -23.64
N GLU A 104 4.33 0.66 -24.02
CA GLU A 104 3.90 0.59 -25.43
C GLU A 104 3.77 1.96 -26.09
N GLN A 105 3.46 3.01 -25.31
CA GLN A 105 3.37 4.40 -25.81
C GLN A 105 4.73 4.95 -26.24
N TYR A 106 5.81 4.32 -25.80
CA TYR A 106 7.20 4.73 -26.08
C TYR A 106 7.92 3.71 -26.97
N GLY A 107 7.21 2.74 -27.55
CA GLY A 107 7.79 1.69 -28.38
C GLY A 107 8.55 0.60 -27.60
N TYR A 108 8.45 0.58 -26.28
CA TYR A 108 9.00 -0.50 -25.45
C TYR A 108 7.96 -1.59 -25.22
N LEU A 109 8.43 -2.82 -25.01
CA LEU A 109 7.60 -3.92 -24.51
C LEU A 109 7.80 -4.09 -23.00
N PRO A 110 6.80 -4.64 -22.28
CA PRO A 110 6.96 -5.01 -20.88
C PRO A 110 8.17 -5.90 -20.63
N ASP A 111 8.79 -5.77 -19.46
CA ASP A 111 10.04 -6.44 -19.06
C ASP A 111 11.26 -6.19 -19.98
N GLY A 112 11.16 -5.27 -20.94
CA GLY A 112 12.24 -5.00 -21.91
C GLY A 112 12.37 -6.07 -23.00
N ASP A 113 11.34 -6.89 -23.20
CA ASP A 113 11.36 -7.91 -24.25
C ASP A 113 11.54 -7.25 -25.64
N SER A 114 12.35 -7.85 -26.51
CA SER A 114 12.52 -7.37 -27.88
C SER A 114 11.46 -8.01 -28.79
N SER A 115 11.00 -7.33 -29.84
CA SER A 115 10.09 -7.92 -30.84
C SER A 115 10.66 -9.23 -31.46
N LYS A 116 11.99 -9.36 -31.51
CA LYS A 116 12.69 -10.61 -31.88
C LYS A 116 12.44 -11.80 -30.92
N ASN A 117 12.23 -11.57 -29.62
CA ASN A 117 11.95 -12.66 -28.66
C ASN A 117 10.56 -13.26 -28.86
N LEU A 118 9.60 -12.48 -29.36
CA LEU A 118 8.26 -12.98 -29.71
C LEU A 118 8.27 -13.85 -30.98
N LEU A 119 9.21 -13.60 -31.89
CA LEU A 119 9.35 -14.34 -33.15
C LEU A 119 10.32 -15.54 -33.03
N ALA A 120 11.29 -15.50 -32.10
CA ALA A 120 12.21 -16.61 -31.86
C ALA A 120 11.58 -17.78 -31.07
N GLY A 121 10.46 -17.54 -30.39
CA GLY A 121 9.63 -18.60 -29.81
C GLY A 121 8.64 -19.15 -30.83
N GLY A 122 9.11 -19.95 -31.79
CA GLY A 122 8.31 -20.56 -32.87
C GLY A 122 7.28 -21.62 -32.43
N GLY A 123 6.68 -21.48 -31.25
CA GLY A 123 5.52 -22.25 -30.82
C GLY A 123 4.26 -21.43 -31.00
N GLN A 124 3.15 -22.08 -31.40
CA GLN A 124 1.79 -21.51 -31.43
C GLN A 124 1.56 -20.53 -30.26
N PRO A 125 0.78 -19.44 -30.45
CA PRO A 125 0.49 -18.51 -29.36
C PRO A 125 -0.07 -19.30 -28.19
N SER A 126 0.73 -19.48 -27.14
CA SER A 126 0.28 -20.19 -25.97
C SER A 126 -0.94 -19.43 -25.45
N ALA A 127 -2.03 -20.15 -25.20
CA ALA A 127 -3.25 -19.60 -24.62
C ALA A 127 -3.04 -18.93 -23.25
N GLN A 128 -1.81 -18.89 -22.75
CA GLN A 128 -1.35 -18.16 -21.56
C GLN A 128 -1.06 -16.67 -21.82
N GLY A 129 -1.08 -16.21 -23.07
CA GLY A 129 -0.76 -14.83 -23.46
C GLY A 129 -1.93 -13.97 -23.95
N ALA A 130 -3.14 -14.52 -24.08
CA ALA A 130 -4.31 -13.72 -24.39
C ALA A 130 -4.65 -12.86 -23.16
N GLU A 131 -4.24 -11.59 -23.18
CA GLU A 131 -4.60 -10.66 -22.12
C GLU A 131 -6.12 -10.62 -22.02
N LEU A 132 -6.67 -11.17 -20.95
CA LEU A 132 -8.09 -11.11 -20.64
C LEU A 132 -8.49 -9.63 -20.52
N ASP A 133 -9.05 -9.05 -21.58
CA ASP A 133 -9.60 -7.70 -21.54
C ASP A 133 -11.05 -7.77 -21.05
N ILE A 134 -11.20 -8.07 -19.77
CA ILE A 134 -12.51 -8.13 -19.13
C ILE A 134 -12.95 -6.70 -18.82
N GLY A 135 -14.09 -6.29 -19.38
CA GLY A 135 -14.68 -4.99 -19.09
C GLY A 135 -15.03 -4.84 -17.60
N VAL A 136 -14.92 -3.62 -17.07
CA VAL A 136 -15.19 -3.30 -15.65
C VAL A 136 -16.57 -3.80 -15.20
N LYS A 137 -17.60 -3.65 -16.05
CA LYS A 137 -18.96 -4.10 -15.75
C LYS A 137 -19.07 -5.63 -15.60
N GLN A 138 -18.26 -6.38 -16.33
CA GLN A 138 -18.20 -7.84 -16.22
C GLN A 138 -17.38 -8.27 -15.00
N ALA A 139 -16.30 -7.55 -14.68
CA ALA A 139 -15.53 -7.77 -13.46
C ALA A 139 -16.40 -7.58 -12.21
N LEU A 140 -17.20 -6.51 -12.15
CA LEU A 140 -18.12 -6.23 -11.04
C LEU A 140 -19.23 -7.28 -10.86
N LYS A 141 -19.59 -8.02 -11.92
CA LYS A 141 -20.53 -9.15 -11.85
C LYS A 141 -19.87 -10.45 -11.43
N SER A 142 -18.54 -10.51 -11.43
CA SER A 142 -17.79 -11.72 -11.08
C SER A 142 -17.77 -11.94 -9.57
N ARG A 143 -18.06 -13.17 -9.14
CA ARG A 143 -17.85 -13.57 -7.75
C ARG A 143 -16.41 -13.37 -7.31
N THR A 144 -15.43 -13.63 -8.20
CA THR A 144 -14.01 -13.49 -7.88
C THR A 144 -13.64 -12.08 -7.46
N PHE A 145 -14.21 -11.07 -8.12
CA PHE A 145 -14.00 -9.67 -7.75
C PHE A 145 -14.44 -9.41 -6.31
N TRP A 146 -15.65 -9.87 -5.95
CA TRP A 146 -16.19 -9.67 -4.60
C TRP A 146 -15.45 -10.46 -3.52
N HIS A 147 -14.93 -11.66 -3.82
CA HIS A 147 -14.07 -12.38 -2.87
C HIS A 147 -12.78 -11.61 -2.58
N ILE A 148 -12.14 -11.04 -3.61
CA ILE A 148 -10.95 -10.20 -3.46
C ILE A 148 -11.30 -8.92 -2.67
N ALA A 149 -12.41 -8.27 -3.03
CA ALA A 149 -12.84 -7.03 -2.40
C ALA A 149 -13.17 -7.21 -0.92
N ILE A 150 -14.03 -8.19 -0.58
CA ILE A 150 -14.43 -8.47 0.80
C ILE A 150 -13.23 -8.93 1.63
N GLY A 151 -12.39 -9.82 1.07
CA GLY A 151 -11.19 -10.28 1.77
C GLY A 151 -10.25 -9.12 2.11
N LEU A 152 -10.08 -8.17 1.18
CA LEU A 152 -9.28 -6.98 1.43
C LEU A 152 -9.95 -6.02 2.42
N THR A 153 -11.26 -5.77 2.31
CA THR A 153 -12.00 -4.92 3.26
C THR A 153 -11.86 -5.46 4.69
N CYS A 154 -12.08 -6.76 4.89
CA CYS A 154 -11.90 -7.39 6.21
C CYS A 154 -10.45 -7.25 6.70
N HIS A 155 -9.47 -7.41 5.81
CA HIS A 155 -8.07 -7.26 6.17
C HIS A 155 -7.75 -5.82 6.61
N ILE A 156 -8.18 -4.82 5.84
CA ILE A 156 -7.95 -3.40 6.16
C ILE A 156 -8.66 -3.00 7.46
N LEU A 157 -9.89 -3.48 7.67
CA LEU A 157 -10.62 -3.30 8.93
C LEU A 157 -9.82 -3.81 10.12
N VAL A 158 -9.31 -5.05 10.06
CA VAL A 158 -8.50 -5.64 11.14
C VAL A 158 -7.24 -4.83 11.40
N ILE A 159 -6.51 -4.45 10.34
CA ILE A 159 -5.27 -3.68 10.51
C ILE A 159 -5.56 -2.30 11.08
N ASN A 160 -6.57 -1.58 10.59
CA ASN A 160 -6.94 -0.27 11.10
C ASN A 160 -7.36 -0.34 12.56
N ALA A 161 -8.16 -1.36 12.94
CA ALA A 161 -8.53 -1.59 14.33
C ALA A 161 -7.29 -1.77 15.22
N VAL A 162 -6.30 -2.57 14.78
CA VAL A 162 -5.04 -2.72 15.53
C VAL A 162 -4.28 -1.41 15.62
N VAL A 163 -4.07 -0.70 14.50
CA VAL A 163 -3.29 0.55 14.49
C VAL A 163 -3.92 1.63 15.36
N ILE A 164 -5.25 1.73 15.39
CA ILE A 164 -5.98 2.72 16.18
C ILE A 164 -5.99 2.33 17.67
N HIS A 165 -6.22 1.05 17.99
CA HIS A 165 -6.46 0.60 19.36
C HIS A 165 -5.23 0.04 20.08
N VAL A 166 -4.09 -0.16 19.40
CA VAL A 166 -2.88 -0.71 20.03
C VAL A 166 -2.42 0.15 21.21
N MET A 167 -2.33 1.47 21.06
CA MET A 167 -1.88 2.36 22.15
C MET A 167 -2.87 2.43 23.33
N PRO A 168 -4.19 2.65 23.10
CA PRO A 168 -5.18 2.58 24.17
C PRO A 168 -5.16 1.24 24.92
N TYR A 169 -5.11 0.11 24.21
CA TYR A 169 -5.11 -1.21 24.83
C TYR A 169 -3.85 -1.43 25.69
N LEU A 170 -2.66 -1.15 25.16
CA LEU A 170 -1.41 -1.26 25.92
C LEU A 170 -1.42 -0.40 27.18
N SER A 171 -1.97 0.82 27.07
CA SER A 171 -2.11 1.71 28.23
C SER A 171 -3.08 1.15 29.27
N SER A 172 -4.17 0.51 28.84
CA SER A 172 -5.17 -0.08 29.75
C SER A 172 -4.63 -1.25 30.58
N ILE A 173 -3.62 -1.95 30.07
CA ILE A 173 -2.94 -3.06 30.78
C ILE A 173 -1.65 -2.60 31.49
N GLY A 174 -1.47 -1.29 31.69
CA GLY A 174 -0.37 -0.71 32.47
C GLY A 174 0.96 -0.55 31.72
N ILE A 175 1.01 -0.73 30.40
CA ILE A 175 2.23 -0.50 29.62
C ILE A 175 2.40 1.00 29.39
N GLY A 176 3.59 1.52 29.75
CA GLY A 176 3.91 2.93 29.69
C GLY A 176 3.80 3.53 28.28
N ARG A 177 3.44 4.82 28.21
CA ARG A 177 3.19 5.57 26.96
C ARG A 177 4.32 5.48 25.95
N SER A 178 5.58 5.55 26.41
CA SER A 178 6.76 5.43 25.55
C SER A 178 6.79 4.07 24.84
N SER A 179 6.69 2.98 25.60
CA SER A 179 6.67 1.62 25.05
C SER A 179 5.48 1.40 24.11
N SER A 180 4.29 1.89 24.46
CA SER A 180 3.11 1.82 23.59
C SER A 180 3.31 2.54 22.25
N SER A 181 3.97 3.70 22.28
CA SER A 181 4.29 4.45 21.05
C SER A 181 5.34 3.75 20.18
N LEU A 182 6.32 3.07 20.81
CA LEU A 182 7.32 2.27 20.10
C LEU A 182 6.67 1.08 19.39
N VAL A 183 5.77 0.37 20.05
CA VAL A 183 5.02 -0.74 19.43
C VAL A 183 4.18 -0.24 18.26
N ALA A 184 3.43 0.86 18.44
CA ALA A 184 2.61 1.43 17.37
C ALA A 184 3.44 1.86 16.15
N SER A 185 4.61 2.45 16.38
CA SER A 185 5.53 2.88 15.33
C SER A 185 6.27 1.70 14.67
N ALA A 186 6.46 0.60 15.39
CA ALA A 186 7.12 -0.59 14.87
C ALA A 186 6.26 -1.35 13.84
N ILE A 187 4.93 -1.37 13.99
CA ILE A 187 3.99 -2.07 13.08
C ILE A 187 4.20 -1.69 11.59
N PRO A 188 4.17 -0.39 11.20
CA PRO A 188 4.40 -0.03 9.81
C PRO A 188 5.83 -0.33 9.36
N LEU A 189 6.83 -0.23 10.23
CA LEU A 189 8.22 -0.55 9.90
C LEU A 189 8.42 -2.04 9.63
N THR A 190 7.89 -2.92 10.49
CA THR A 190 7.95 -4.37 10.27
C THR A 190 7.13 -4.79 9.05
N SER A 191 6.11 -4.00 8.66
CA SER A 191 5.37 -4.23 7.41
C SER A 191 6.21 -4.13 6.15
N ILE A 192 7.36 -3.44 6.17
CA ILE A 192 8.30 -3.40 5.04
C ILE A 192 8.78 -4.82 4.71
N LEU A 193 9.08 -5.63 5.73
CA LEU A 193 9.50 -7.02 5.53
C LEU A 193 8.38 -7.82 4.86
N GLY A 194 7.12 -7.62 5.25
CA GLY A 194 5.97 -8.24 4.60
C GLY A 194 5.83 -7.83 3.13
N ARG A 195 5.91 -6.54 2.84
CA ARG A 195 5.77 -6.00 1.47
C ARG A 195 6.84 -6.54 0.52
N LEU A 196 8.09 -6.60 0.99
CA LEU A 196 9.21 -7.10 0.18
C LEU A 196 9.16 -8.63 0.03
N SER A 197 8.98 -9.36 1.13
CA SER A 197 8.93 -10.83 1.10
C SER A 197 7.75 -11.32 0.28
N PHE A 198 6.53 -10.83 0.53
CA PHE A 198 5.37 -11.26 -0.23
C PHE A 198 5.44 -10.80 -1.67
N GLY A 199 6.01 -9.62 -1.96
CA GLY A 199 6.30 -9.18 -3.32
C GLY A 199 7.10 -10.25 -4.09
N TRP A 200 8.18 -10.74 -3.49
CA TRP A 200 9.00 -11.80 -4.07
C TRP A 200 8.30 -13.16 -4.13
N LEU A 201 7.58 -13.56 -3.07
CA LEU A 201 6.84 -14.82 -3.03
C LEU A 201 5.70 -14.85 -4.07
N GLY A 202 5.00 -13.73 -4.27
CA GLY A 202 3.86 -13.63 -5.20
C GLY A 202 4.23 -13.71 -6.68
N ASP A 203 5.50 -13.48 -7.03
CA ASP A 203 6.01 -13.73 -8.38
C ASP A 203 6.41 -15.20 -8.60
N ARG A 204 6.59 -16.00 -7.53
CA ARG A 204 7.07 -17.39 -7.61
C ARG A 204 6.01 -18.44 -7.28
N PHE A 205 5.04 -18.10 -6.46
CA PHE A 205 4.04 -19.02 -5.91
C PHE A 205 2.62 -18.58 -6.27
N ASP A 206 1.64 -19.45 -6.00
CA ASP A 206 0.22 -19.14 -6.18
C ASP A 206 -0.19 -17.95 -5.30
N LYS A 207 -0.64 -16.86 -5.93
CA LYS A 207 -0.94 -15.59 -5.26
C LYS A 207 -2.07 -15.70 -4.26
N LYS A 208 -3.02 -16.62 -4.44
CA LYS A 208 -4.11 -16.84 -3.49
C LYS A 208 -3.58 -17.46 -2.21
N ARG A 209 -2.72 -18.48 -2.32
CA ARG A 209 -2.09 -19.12 -1.16
C ARG A 209 -1.19 -18.16 -0.41
N ILE A 210 -0.41 -17.34 -1.11
CA ILE A 210 0.42 -16.31 -0.48
C ILE A 210 -0.45 -15.25 0.22
N THR A 211 -1.54 -14.79 -0.41
CA THR A 211 -2.48 -13.85 0.24
C THR A 211 -3.11 -14.46 1.50
N ALA A 212 -3.55 -15.72 1.42
CA ALA A 212 -4.11 -16.45 2.56
C ALA A 212 -3.09 -16.62 3.71
N LEU A 213 -1.82 -16.87 3.39
CA LEU A 213 -0.74 -16.88 4.39
C LEU A 213 -0.62 -15.53 5.09
N GLY A 214 -0.70 -14.42 4.35
CA GLY A 214 -0.66 -13.06 4.93
C GLY A 214 -1.82 -12.80 5.89
N PHE A 215 -3.03 -13.24 5.52
CA PHE A 215 -4.19 -13.17 6.41
C PHE A 215 -4.02 -14.05 7.65
N ALA A 216 -3.51 -15.27 7.50
CA ALA A 216 -3.23 -16.15 8.63
C ALA A 216 -2.19 -15.54 9.58
N MET A 217 -1.14 -14.91 9.04
CA MET A 217 -0.14 -14.19 9.84
C MET A 217 -0.76 -13.00 10.59
N ALA A 218 -1.59 -12.18 9.94
CA ALA A 218 -2.28 -11.08 10.61
C ALA A 218 -3.20 -11.58 11.73
N THR A 219 -3.96 -12.65 11.48
CA THR A 219 -4.83 -13.28 12.49
C THR A 219 -4.03 -13.85 13.66
N LEU A 220 -2.91 -14.54 13.40
CA LEU A 220 -2.04 -15.05 14.46
C LEU A 220 -1.45 -13.91 15.29
N GLY A 221 -1.02 -12.83 14.65
CA GLY A 221 -0.59 -11.60 15.33
C GLY A 221 -1.68 -11.05 16.25
N LEU A 222 -2.91 -10.94 15.76
CA LEU A 222 -4.04 -10.45 16.56
C LEU A 222 -4.36 -11.36 17.75
N ILE A 223 -4.31 -12.69 17.57
CA ILE A 223 -4.51 -13.66 18.65
C ILE A 223 -3.43 -13.47 19.72
N LEU A 224 -2.16 -13.40 19.33
CA LEU A 224 -1.04 -13.14 20.24
C LEU A 224 -1.25 -11.83 21.02
N PHE A 225 -1.70 -10.77 20.33
CA PHE A 225 -2.00 -9.49 20.96
C PHE A 225 -3.11 -9.60 22.02
N GLY A 226 -4.14 -10.42 21.77
CA GLY A 226 -5.22 -10.66 22.72
C GLY A 226 -4.78 -11.37 24.00
N TYR A 227 -3.74 -12.21 23.93
CA TYR A 227 -3.16 -12.90 25.11
C TYR A 227 -2.09 -12.08 25.84
N LEU A 228 -1.83 -10.84 25.41
CA LEU A 228 -0.75 -10.03 25.99
C LEU A 228 -0.90 -9.81 27.50
N ALA A 229 -2.13 -9.57 27.98
CA ALA A 229 -2.40 -9.32 29.39
C ALA A 229 -2.10 -10.54 30.29
N THR A 230 -2.22 -11.77 29.77
CA THR A 230 -2.02 -13.00 30.54
C THR A 230 -0.65 -13.61 30.35
N ALA A 231 -0.07 -13.50 29.15
CA ALA A 231 1.22 -14.08 28.81
C ALA A 231 2.42 -13.15 29.10
N GLY A 232 2.20 -11.83 29.19
CA GLY A 232 3.23 -10.84 29.47
C GLY A 232 3.90 -10.24 28.22
N THR A 233 4.77 -9.25 28.43
CA THR A 233 5.29 -8.35 27.38
C THR A 233 6.16 -9.01 26.31
N TRP A 234 6.71 -10.22 26.56
CA TRP A 234 7.50 -10.95 25.56
C TRP A 234 6.69 -11.27 24.29
N VAL A 235 5.36 -11.37 24.40
CA VAL A 235 4.44 -11.62 23.28
C VAL A 235 4.41 -10.47 22.27
N LEU A 236 4.85 -9.26 22.65
CA LEU A 236 4.95 -8.12 21.75
C LEU A 236 5.88 -8.38 20.57
N VAL A 237 6.96 -9.16 20.76
CA VAL A 237 7.92 -9.48 19.70
C VAL A 237 7.29 -10.34 18.60
N PRO A 238 6.74 -11.54 18.89
CA PRO A 238 6.06 -12.33 17.86
C PRO A 238 4.82 -11.61 17.32
N PHE A 239 4.07 -10.86 18.14
CA PHE A 239 3.00 -10.00 17.65
C PHE A 239 3.47 -9.06 16.54
N LEU A 240 4.54 -8.27 16.77
CA LEU A 240 5.06 -7.29 15.81
C LEU A 240 5.55 -7.93 14.51
N ILE A 241 6.11 -9.14 14.58
CA ILE A 241 6.54 -9.91 13.42
C ILE A 241 5.31 -10.35 12.61
N PHE A 242 4.36 -11.02 13.25
CA PHE A 242 3.20 -11.58 12.57
C PHE A 242 2.23 -10.50 12.06
N ILE A 243 1.92 -9.50 12.88
CA ILE A 243 1.04 -8.39 12.47
C ILE A 243 1.72 -7.50 11.43
N GLY A 244 3.02 -7.27 11.55
CA GLY A 244 3.78 -6.46 10.60
C GLY A 244 3.81 -7.12 9.23
N ILE A 245 4.28 -8.37 9.17
CA ILE A 245 4.34 -9.12 7.91
C ILE A 245 2.92 -9.33 7.36
N GLY A 246 1.97 -9.69 8.21
CA GLY A 246 0.56 -9.87 7.84
C GLY A 246 -0.09 -8.59 7.32
N TYR A 247 0.28 -7.41 7.83
CA TYR A 247 -0.15 -6.11 7.31
C TYR A 247 0.48 -5.82 5.95
N GLY A 248 1.80 -5.96 5.84
CA GLY A 248 2.52 -5.56 4.64
C GLY A 248 2.35 -6.51 3.46
N GLY A 249 2.21 -7.80 3.73
CA GLY A 249 2.28 -8.87 2.74
C GLY A 249 1.15 -8.87 1.70
N PRO A 250 -0.13 -8.80 2.12
CA PRO A 250 -1.27 -8.76 1.19
C PRO A 250 -1.31 -7.50 0.29
N VAL A 251 -0.65 -6.40 0.68
CA VAL A 251 -0.68 -5.11 -0.06
C VAL A 251 -0.23 -5.25 -1.52
N PRO A 252 0.96 -5.81 -1.84
CA PRO A 252 1.37 -6.05 -3.22
C PRO A 252 0.59 -7.18 -3.91
N MET A 253 -0.07 -8.09 -3.17
CA MET A 253 -0.82 -9.19 -3.76
C MET A 253 -2.11 -8.74 -4.43
N MET A 254 -2.77 -7.70 -3.89
CA MET A 254 -4.02 -7.17 -4.42
C MET A 254 -3.96 -6.80 -5.92
N PRO A 255 -3.05 -5.90 -6.38
CA PRO A 255 -2.93 -5.59 -7.80
C PRO A 255 -2.52 -6.81 -8.64
N ALA A 256 -1.74 -7.73 -8.07
CA ALA A 256 -1.29 -8.92 -8.75
C ALA A 256 -2.45 -9.91 -9.00
N LEU A 257 -3.33 -10.12 -8.01
CA LEU A 257 -4.55 -10.93 -8.15
C LEU A 257 -5.53 -10.32 -9.14
N LEU A 258 -5.81 -9.01 -9.04
CA LEU A 258 -6.70 -8.33 -9.98
C LEU A 258 -6.20 -8.44 -11.42
N ARG A 259 -4.89 -8.28 -11.62
CA ARG A 259 -4.27 -8.46 -12.93
C ARG A 259 -4.37 -9.90 -13.45
N GLU A 260 -4.15 -10.89 -12.59
CA GLU A 260 -4.22 -12.30 -12.97
C GLU A 260 -5.64 -12.71 -13.40
N TYR A 261 -6.67 -12.19 -12.72
CA TYR A 261 -8.06 -12.53 -12.99
C TYR A 261 -8.75 -11.66 -14.06
N PHE A 262 -8.36 -10.39 -14.19
CA PHE A 262 -9.07 -9.41 -15.03
C PHE A 262 -8.17 -8.68 -16.05
N GLY A 263 -6.89 -9.07 -16.14
CA GLY A 263 -5.94 -8.45 -17.04
C GLY A 263 -5.45 -7.07 -16.59
N ARG A 264 -4.56 -6.48 -17.40
CA ARG A 264 -3.91 -5.19 -17.08
C ARG A 264 -4.68 -3.96 -17.58
N ALA A 265 -5.52 -4.10 -18.61
CA ALA A 265 -6.08 -2.98 -19.35
C ALA A 265 -6.92 -2.02 -18.48
N LYS A 266 -7.70 -2.57 -17.54
CA LYS A 266 -8.56 -1.83 -16.61
C LYS A 266 -8.10 -1.93 -15.16
N LEU A 267 -6.85 -2.34 -14.92
CA LEU A 267 -6.32 -2.61 -13.58
C LEU A 267 -6.43 -1.40 -12.64
N GLY A 268 -6.12 -0.19 -13.13
CA GLY A 268 -6.25 1.03 -12.31
C GLY A 268 -7.69 1.29 -11.83
N THR A 269 -8.68 1.11 -12.71
CA THR A 269 -10.10 1.27 -12.36
C THR A 269 -10.55 0.20 -11.35
N LEU A 270 -10.18 -1.06 -11.57
CA LEU A 270 -10.53 -2.16 -10.66
C LEU A 270 -9.87 -1.99 -9.29
N LEU A 271 -8.60 -1.58 -9.26
CA LEU A 271 -7.91 -1.23 -8.02
C LEU A 271 -8.62 -0.11 -7.27
N GLY A 272 -9.03 0.95 -7.96
CA GLY A 272 -9.78 2.05 -7.37
C GLY A 272 -11.12 1.60 -6.78
N LEU A 273 -11.86 0.73 -7.47
CA LEU A 273 -13.13 0.19 -6.98
C LEU A 273 -12.95 -0.67 -5.72
N VAL A 274 -11.93 -1.54 -5.71
CA VAL A 274 -11.63 -2.39 -4.55
C VAL A 274 -11.10 -1.57 -3.37
N MET A 275 -10.28 -0.54 -3.61
CA MET A 275 -9.86 0.41 -2.58
C MET A 275 -11.06 1.19 -2.03
N GLY A 276 -12.02 1.54 -2.88
CA GLY A 276 -13.28 2.17 -2.47
C GLY A 276 -14.12 1.29 -1.55
N THR A 277 -14.25 -0.01 -1.86
CA THR A 277 -14.94 -0.95 -0.95
C THR A 277 -14.17 -1.20 0.34
N ALA A 278 -12.83 -1.13 0.28
CA ALA A 278 -12.00 -1.25 1.47
C ALA A 278 -12.10 -0.06 2.41
N ALA A 279 -12.40 1.14 1.91
CA ALA A 279 -12.60 2.33 2.74
C ALA A 279 -13.85 2.26 3.64
N LEU A 280 -14.75 1.30 3.40
CA LEU A 280 -15.90 1.05 4.28
C LEU A 280 -15.54 0.26 5.55
N GLY A 281 -14.38 -0.40 5.57
CA GLY A 281 -13.90 -1.21 6.69
C GLY A 281 -12.85 -0.49 7.51
#